data_AF-A0A914D2S1-F1
#
_entry.id   AF-A0A914D2S1-F1
#
_cell.length_a   1.000
_cell.length_b   1.000
_cell.length_c   1.000
_cell.angle_alpha   90.00
_cell.angle_beta   90.00
_cell.angle_gamma   90.00
#
_symmetry.space_group_name_H-M   'P 1'
#
loop_
_entity.id
_entity.type
_entity.pdbx_description
1 polymer ?
#
loop_
_entity_poly.entity_id
_entity_poly.type
_entity_poly.pdbx_seq_one_letter_code
_entity_poly.pdbx_strand_id
1 'polypeptide(L)'
;AERYDDMIESMKQYTELSPELSNEERNLLSVAYKNEVGKLRSSWRVISSCEQRATSAENAESKVKAAHEYLLQIEQELRNMCHEVLTILDKHLIPNATETDAKVFYLKMRGDYYRYLAEVASADEASGNSRAGKKWNELIKKRAE
;
A
#
# COMPACT_ATOMS: atom_id res chain seq x y z
N ALA A 1 13.82 -2.07 -19.04
CA ALA A 1 12.91 -0.93 -18.83
C ALA A 1 12.29 -1.07 -17.45
N GLU A 2 12.36 -0.04 -16.60
CA GLU A 2 11.89 -0.04 -15.20
C GLU A 2 10.49 0.61 -15.08
N ARG A 3 9.58 0.23 -15.98
CA ARG A 3 8.20 0.76 -16.02
C ARG A 3 7.28 -0.17 -15.22
N TYR A 4 7.34 -0.07 -13.89
CA TYR A 4 6.53 -0.94 -13.03
C TYR A 4 5.05 -0.60 -13.05
N ASP A 5 4.67 0.65 -13.37
CA ASP A 5 3.26 1.04 -13.58
C ASP A 5 2.60 0.24 -14.70
N ASP A 6 3.25 0.16 -15.87
CA ASP A 6 2.78 -0.66 -17.00
C ASP A 6 2.68 -2.15 -16.64
N MET A 7 3.64 -2.63 -15.84
CA MET A 7 3.69 -4.01 -15.38
C MET A 7 2.53 -4.30 -14.43
N ILE A 8 2.19 -3.36 -13.53
CA ILE A 8 1.02 -3.44 -12.66
C ILE A 8 -0.25 -3.54 -13.52
N GLU A 9 -0.43 -2.63 -14.48
CA GLU A 9 -1.64 -2.61 -15.31
C GLU A 9 -1.82 -3.92 -16.09
N SER A 10 -0.74 -4.43 -16.69
CA SER A 10 -0.76 -5.69 -17.43
C SER A 10 -1.04 -6.88 -16.52
N MET A 11 -0.41 -6.94 -15.34
CA MET A 11 -0.62 -8.03 -14.40
C MET A 11 -2.00 -8.03 -13.78
N LYS A 12 -2.61 -6.85 -13.54
CA LYS A 12 -4.00 -6.75 -13.07
C LYS A 12 -4.97 -7.40 -14.04
N GLN A 13 -4.90 -7.02 -15.31
CA GLN A 13 -5.74 -7.60 -16.35
C GLN A 13 -5.53 -9.13 -16.43
N TYR A 14 -4.28 -9.58 -16.31
CA TYR A 14 -3.97 -11.00 -16.29
C TYR A 14 -4.58 -11.73 -15.08
N THR A 15 -4.54 -11.14 -13.88
CA THR A 15 -5.12 -11.73 -12.67
C THR A 15 -6.65 -11.83 -12.70
N GLU A 16 -7.32 -10.99 -13.48
CA GLU A 16 -8.77 -11.06 -13.66
C GLU A 16 -9.19 -12.17 -14.63
N LEU A 17 -8.30 -12.51 -15.59
CA LEU A 17 -8.54 -13.53 -16.62
C LEU A 17 -8.10 -14.94 -16.18
N SER A 18 -7.01 -15.03 -15.42
CA SER A 18 -6.48 -16.31 -14.93
C SER A 18 -6.89 -16.55 -13.48
N PRO A 19 -7.59 -17.67 -13.17
CA PRO A 19 -7.99 -17.96 -11.80
C PRO A 19 -6.80 -18.23 -10.88
N GLU A 20 -5.69 -18.77 -11.39
CA GLU A 20 -4.50 -19.11 -10.59
C GLU A 20 -3.22 -18.64 -11.28
N LEU A 21 -2.32 -18.02 -10.52
CA LEU A 21 -1.02 -17.57 -11.02
C LEU A 21 0.05 -18.60 -10.70
N SER A 22 0.86 -18.90 -11.71
CA SER A 22 2.13 -19.62 -11.55
C SER A 22 3.09 -18.84 -10.64
N ASN A 23 4.13 -19.54 -10.17
CA ASN A 23 5.14 -18.92 -9.33
C ASN A 23 5.81 -17.71 -10.00
N GLU A 24 6.08 -17.77 -11.30
CA GLU A 24 6.72 -16.67 -12.05
C GLU A 24 5.80 -15.45 -12.16
N GLU A 25 4.53 -15.65 -12.51
CA GLU A 25 3.53 -14.57 -12.61
C GLU A 25 3.26 -13.94 -11.25
N ARG A 26 3.16 -14.75 -10.20
CA ARG A 26 3.02 -14.29 -8.82
C ARG A 26 4.20 -13.41 -8.40
N ASN A 27 5.42 -13.83 -8.74
CA ASN A 27 6.62 -13.04 -8.48
C ASN A 27 6.60 -11.74 -9.27
N LEU A 28 6.19 -11.76 -10.54
CA LEU A 28 6.09 -10.57 -11.39
C LEU A 28 5.12 -9.53 -10.80
N LEU A 29 3.92 -9.96 -10.41
CA LEU A 29 2.93 -9.11 -9.72
C LEU A 29 3.53 -8.49 -8.45
N SER A 30 4.19 -9.32 -7.63
CA SER A 30 4.76 -8.85 -6.37
C SER A 30 5.89 -7.84 -6.55
N VAL A 31 6.74 -8.04 -7.56
CA VAL A 31 7.86 -7.16 -7.88
C VAL A 31 7.32 -5.82 -8.39
N ALA A 32 6.31 -5.83 -9.26
CA ALA A 32 5.72 -4.63 -9.81
C ALA A 32 5.20 -3.70 -8.70
N TYR A 33 4.28 -4.21 -7.86
CA TYR A 33 3.71 -3.40 -6.78
C TYR A 33 4.73 -3.06 -5.68
N LYS A 34 5.66 -3.96 -5.35
CA LYS A 34 6.67 -3.67 -4.32
C LYS A 34 7.57 -2.50 -4.73
N ASN A 35 7.91 -2.39 -6.00
CA ASN A 35 8.73 -1.29 -6.50
C ASN A 35 7.97 0.03 -6.46
N GLU A 36 6.73 0.10 -6.96
CA GLU A 36 5.97 1.36 -6.95
C GLU A 36 5.64 1.83 -5.53
N VAL A 37 5.18 0.92 -4.67
CA VAL A 37 4.93 1.23 -3.25
C VAL A 37 6.23 1.60 -2.53
N GLY A 38 7.35 0.97 -2.90
CA GLY A 38 8.68 1.29 -2.38
C GLY A 38 9.13 2.72 -2.71
N LYS A 39 8.88 3.18 -3.95
CA LYS A 39 9.15 4.56 -4.38
C LYS A 39 8.34 5.55 -3.54
N LEU A 40 7.02 5.35 -3.43
CA LEU A 40 6.16 6.24 -2.64
C LEU A 40 6.54 6.29 -1.16
N ARG A 41 6.80 5.13 -0.53
CA ARG A 41 7.22 5.08 0.89
C ARG A 41 8.54 5.79 1.12
N SER A 42 9.47 5.70 0.17
CA SER A 42 10.76 6.40 0.25
C SER A 42 10.56 7.91 0.14
N SER A 43 9.74 8.35 -0.82
CA SER A 43 9.37 9.77 -0.98
C SER A 43 8.67 10.31 0.27
N TRP A 44 7.67 9.59 0.80
CA TRP A 44 6.94 9.98 2.01
C TRP A 44 7.88 10.20 3.20
N ARG A 45 8.82 9.27 3.45
CA ARG A 45 9.80 9.40 4.55
C ARG A 45 10.69 10.63 4.40
N VAL A 46 11.17 10.90 3.19
CA VAL A 46 12.04 12.05 2.91
C VAL A 46 11.29 13.35 3.13
N ILE A 47 10.09 13.48 2.58
CA ILE A 47 9.29 14.71 2.69
C ILE A 47 8.80 14.91 4.13
N SER A 48 8.39 13.86 4.84
CA SER A 48 8.01 13.94 6.25
C SER A 48 9.17 14.45 7.11
N SER A 49 10.38 13.96 6.85
CA SER A 49 11.59 14.49 7.52
C SER A 49 11.88 15.95 7.16
N CYS A 50 11.61 16.36 5.91
CA CYS A 50 11.75 17.76 5.49
C CYS A 50 10.73 18.68 6.19
N GLU A 51 9.47 18.27 6.28
CA GLU A 51 8.40 19.00 6.98
C GLU A 51 8.73 19.20 8.47
N GLN A 52 9.18 18.15 9.15
CA GLN A 52 9.60 18.20 10.56
C GLN A 52 10.75 19.20 10.78
N ARG A 53 11.77 19.21 9.90
CA ARG A 53 12.87 20.18 9.97
C ARG A 53 12.39 21.61 9.70
N ALA A 54 11.51 21.80 8.73
CA ALA A 54 10.98 23.12 8.37
C ALA A 54 10.10 23.70 9.49
N THR A 55 9.36 22.87 10.22
CA THR A 55 8.53 23.28 11.36
C THR A 55 9.37 23.88 12.50
N SER A 56 10.64 23.48 12.61
CA SER A 56 11.57 23.98 13.64
C SER A 56 12.31 25.26 13.23
N ALA A 57 12.12 25.75 11.99
CA ALA A 57 12.81 26.91 11.45
C ALA A 57 11.93 28.17 11.47
N GLU A 58 12.50 29.30 11.89
CA GLU A 58 11.81 30.60 11.83
C GLU A 58 11.52 31.00 10.37
N ASN A 59 10.34 31.56 10.10
CA ASN A 59 9.87 32.03 8.78
C ASN A 59 9.72 30.96 7.68
N ALA A 60 9.46 29.70 8.04
CA ALA A 60 9.31 28.59 7.08
C ALA A 60 7.85 28.17 6.79
N GLU A 61 6.85 28.94 7.21
CA GLU A 61 5.42 28.56 7.15
C GLU A 61 4.95 28.15 5.74
N SER A 62 5.35 28.87 4.69
CA SER A 62 5.01 28.52 3.31
C SER A 62 5.63 27.19 2.85
N LYS A 63 6.85 26.88 3.31
CA LYS A 63 7.55 25.62 3.01
C LYS A 63 6.92 24.44 3.75
N VAL A 64 6.53 24.65 5.00
CA VAL A 64 5.79 23.66 5.80
C VAL A 64 4.46 23.34 5.12
N LYS A 65 3.70 24.35 4.72
CA LYS A 65 2.43 24.15 4.01
C LYS A 65 2.59 23.37 2.70
N ALA A 66 3.56 23.75 1.86
CA ALA A 66 3.83 23.05 0.61
C ALA A 66 4.28 21.59 0.82
N ALA A 67 5.12 21.34 1.82
CA ALA A 67 5.55 19.99 2.17
C ALA A 67 4.37 19.14 2.68
N HIS A 68 3.49 19.73 3.49
CA HIS A 68 2.29 19.09 4.01
C HIS A 68 1.32 18.69 2.90
N GLU A 69 1.02 19.61 1.97
CA GLU A 69 0.15 19.33 0.82
C GLU A 69 0.70 18.20 -0.05
N TYR A 70 2.02 18.16 -0.26
CA TYR A 70 2.67 17.10 -1.02
C TYR A 70 2.66 15.75 -0.29
N LEU A 71 2.78 15.75 1.04
CA LEU A 71 2.62 14.52 1.83
C LEU A 71 1.23 13.93 1.69
N LEU A 72 0.18 14.75 1.76
CA LEU A 72 -1.19 14.28 1.59
C LEU A 72 -1.42 13.63 0.21
N GLN A 73 -0.78 14.15 -0.84
CA GLN A 73 -0.82 13.54 -2.17
C GLN A 73 -0.16 12.16 -2.17
N ILE A 74 1.07 12.05 -1.64
CA ILE A 74 1.79 10.77 -1.56
C ILE A 74 1.02 9.76 -0.71
N GLU A 75 0.44 10.18 0.40
CA GLU A 75 -0.37 9.32 1.27
C GLU A 75 -1.59 8.79 0.53
N GLN A 76 -2.29 9.65 -0.21
CA GLN A 76 -3.45 9.24 -1.00
C GLN A 76 -3.07 8.21 -2.07
N GLU A 77 -1.96 8.44 -2.80
CA GLU A 77 -1.46 7.50 -3.80
C GLU A 77 -1.05 6.16 -3.18
N LEU A 78 -0.34 6.19 -2.04
CA LEU A 78 0.06 5.00 -1.32
C LEU A 78 -1.15 4.19 -0.84
N ARG A 79 -2.17 4.87 -0.32
CA ARG A 79 -3.43 4.25 0.12
C ARG A 79 -4.15 3.59 -1.06
N ASN A 80 -4.25 4.29 -2.18
CA ASN A 80 -4.90 3.77 -3.38
C ASN A 80 -4.21 2.49 -3.87
N MET A 81 -2.88 2.50 -3.99
CA MET A 81 -2.12 1.31 -4.39
C MET A 81 -2.26 0.16 -3.40
N CYS A 82 -2.19 0.44 -2.09
CA CYS A 82 -2.36 -0.62 -1.09
C CYS A 82 -3.76 -1.22 -1.15
N HIS A 83 -4.81 -0.40 -1.25
CA HIS A 83 -6.19 -0.89 -1.36
C HIS A 83 -6.44 -1.67 -2.65
N GLU A 84 -5.80 -1.27 -3.75
CA GLU A 84 -5.86 -2.00 -5.01
C GLU A 84 -5.29 -3.41 -4.87
N VAL A 85 -4.07 -3.55 -4.33
CA VAL A 85 -3.45 -4.86 -4.11
C VAL A 85 -4.29 -5.71 -3.16
N LEU A 86 -4.76 -5.14 -2.06
CA LEU A 86 -5.62 -5.85 -1.11
C LEU A 86 -6.89 -6.36 -1.79
N THR A 87 -7.47 -5.58 -2.71
CA THR A 87 -8.65 -5.98 -3.47
C THR A 87 -8.35 -7.16 -4.40
N ILE A 88 -7.22 -7.13 -5.10
CA ILE A 88 -6.78 -8.23 -5.98
C ILE A 88 -6.54 -9.51 -5.16
N LEU A 89 -5.87 -9.38 -4.02
CA LEU A 89 -5.62 -10.51 -3.12
C LEU A 89 -6.90 -11.13 -2.58
N ASP A 90 -7.81 -10.31 -2.04
CA ASP A 90 -9.02 -10.81 -1.38
C ASP A 90 -10.08 -11.32 -2.38
N LYS A 91 -10.17 -10.75 -3.60
CA LYS A 91 -11.17 -11.15 -4.59
C LYS A 91 -10.71 -12.25 -5.55
N HIS A 92 -9.43 -12.26 -5.92
CA HIS A 92 -8.94 -13.13 -7.00
C HIS A 92 -7.91 -14.14 -6.49
N LEU A 93 -6.86 -13.70 -5.79
CA LEU A 93 -5.70 -14.58 -5.58
C LEU A 93 -5.83 -15.52 -4.38
N ILE A 94 -6.27 -15.03 -3.22
CA ILE A 94 -6.42 -15.85 -2.01
C ILE A 94 -7.53 -16.90 -2.16
N PRO A 95 -8.72 -16.58 -2.72
CA PRO A 95 -9.78 -17.58 -2.87
C PRO A 95 -9.45 -18.69 -3.86
N ASN A 96 -8.67 -18.38 -4.90
CA ASN A 96 -8.35 -19.33 -5.96
C ASN A 96 -7.01 -20.07 -5.78
N ALA A 97 -6.21 -19.71 -4.77
CA ALA A 97 -4.95 -20.38 -4.47
C ALA A 97 -5.19 -21.82 -3.97
N THR A 98 -4.80 -22.81 -4.77
CA THR A 98 -4.91 -24.22 -4.40
C THR A 98 -3.68 -24.71 -3.65
N GLU A 99 -2.50 -24.20 -4.01
CA GLU A 99 -1.24 -24.53 -3.38
C GLU A 99 -1.05 -23.80 -2.03
N THR A 100 -0.60 -24.54 -1.01
CA THR A 100 -0.29 -23.97 0.31
C THR A 100 0.73 -22.84 0.22
N ASP A 101 1.78 -23.00 -0.60
CA ASP A 101 2.84 -22.01 -0.76
C ASP A 101 2.31 -20.73 -1.42
N ALA A 102 1.39 -20.85 -2.38
CA ALA A 102 0.70 -19.70 -2.98
C ALA A 102 -0.13 -18.95 -1.95
N LYS A 103 -0.91 -19.68 -1.16
CA LYS A 103 -1.76 -19.09 -0.12
C LYS A 103 -0.93 -18.35 0.94
N VAL A 104 0.16 -18.96 1.41
CA VAL A 104 1.08 -18.32 2.37
C VAL A 104 1.72 -17.07 1.76
N PHE A 105 2.14 -17.13 0.49
CA PHE A 105 2.69 -15.98 -0.22
C PHE A 105 1.70 -14.80 -0.25
N TYR A 106 0.45 -15.06 -0.65
CA TYR A 106 -0.58 -14.02 -0.72
C TYR A 106 -0.97 -13.46 0.64
N LEU A 107 -1.05 -14.30 1.68
CA LEU A 107 -1.32 -13.85 3.05
C LEU A 107 -0.19 -12.99 3.62
N LYS A 108 1.07 -13.36 3.34
CA LYS A 108 2.24 -12.54 3.68
C LYS A 108 2.17 -11.18 2.98
N MET A 109 1.92 -11.20 1.67
CA MET A 109 1.78 -9.98 0.86
C MET A 109 0.67 -9.09 1.44
N ARG A 110 -0.50 -9.65 1.74
CA ARG A 110 -1.62 -8.94 2.38
C ARG A 110 -1.20 -8.27 3.69
N GLY A 111 -0.45 -8.97 4.54
CA GLY A 111 0.10 -8.41 5.78
C GLY A 111 1.06 -7.23 5.57
N ASP A 112 1.89 -7.29 4.52
CA ASP A 112 2.78 -6.19 4.16
C ASP A 112 2.01 -4.93 3.73
N TYR A 113 0.94 -5.07 2.93
CA TYR A 113 0.13 -3.94 2.50
C TYR A 113 -0.68 -3.31 3.63
N TYR A 114 -1.22 -4.11 4.56
CA TYR A 114 -1.80 -3.56 5.79
C TYR A 114 -0.77 -2.84 6.66
N ARG A 115 0.47 -3.35 6.73
CA ARG A 115 1.55 -2.66 7.44
C ARG A 115 1.88 -1.32 6.77
N TYR A 116 1.93 -1.24 5.44
CA TYR A 116 2.17 0.02 4.73
C TYR A 116 1.05 1.05 4.95
N LEU A 117 -0.22 0.61 4.94
CA LEU A 117 -1.33 1.48 5.29
C LEU A 117 -1.21 2.02 6.72
N ALA A 118 -0.71 1.23 7.67
CA ALA A 118 -0.54 1.64 9.07
C ALA A 118 0.59 2.69 9.22
N GLU A 119 1.62 2.62 8.37
CA GLU A 119 2.72 3.60 8.39
C GLU A 119 2.27 5.02 8.05
N VAL A 120 1.20 5.17 7.24
CA VAL A 120 0.67 6.48 6.80
C VAL A 120 -0.67 6.84 7.44
N ALA A 121 -1.20 5.99 8.32
CA ALA A 121 -2.45 6.28 9.02
C ALA A 121 -2.25 7.46 9.97
N SER A 122 -3.00 8.53 9.77
CA SER A 122 -3.06 9.66 10.70
C SER A 122 -3.72 9.22 12.01
N ALA A 123 -3.42 9.93 13.11
CA ALA A 123 -3.95 9.61 14.44
C ALA A 123 -5.49 9.53 14.48
N ASP A 124 -6.18 10.31 13.63
CA ASP A 124 -7.64 10.30 13.50
C ASP A 124 -8.21 9.07 12.78
N GLU A 125 -7.43 8.42 11.92
CA GLU A 125 -7.83 7.13 11.32
C GLU A 125 -7.49 5.95 12.22
N ALA A 126 -6.37 6.04 12.96
CA ALA A 126 -5.97 5.06 13.96
C ALA A 126 -6.90 5.05 15.19
N SER A 127 -7.55 6.18 15.51
CA SER A 127 -8.43 6.33 16.68
C SER A 127 -9.75 5.54 16.59
N GLY A 128 -10.01 4.82 15.48
CA GLY A 128 -11.13 3.89 15.37
C GLY A 128 -12.53 4.53 15.37
N ASN A 129 -12.62 5.87 15.47
CA ASN A 129 -13.89 6.57 15.58
C ASN A 129 -14.50 6.90 14.21
N SER A 130 -13.68 6.95 13.15
CA SER A 130 -14.11 7.10 11.78
C SER A 130 -14.60 5.77 11.18
N ARG A 131 -15.47 5.81 10.16
CA ARG A 131 -15.95 4.61 9.43
C ARG A 131 -14.78 3.82 8.82
N ALA A 132 -13.73 4.53 8.39
CA ALA A 132 -12.47 3.96 7.94
C ALA A 132 -11.71 3.29 9.10
N GLY A 133 -11.58 3.96 10.25
CA GLY A 133 -10.94 3.43 11.47
C GLY A 133 -11.61 2.18 12.04
N LYS A 134 -12.95 2.08 11.98
CA LYS A 134 -13.69 0.87 12.37
C LYS A 134 -13.40 -0.31 11.45
N LYS A 135 -13.44 -0.08 10.14
CA LYS A 135 -13.06 -1.08 9.12
C LYS A 135 -11.59 -1.47 9.27
N TRP A 136 -10.73 -0.53 9.59
CA TRP A 136 -9.32 -0.75 9.91
C TRP A 136 -9.11 -1.69 11.10
N ASN A 137 -9.78 -1.43 12.22
CA ASN A 137 -9.72 -2.29 13.41
C ASN A 137 -10.28 -3.68 13.14
N GLU A 138 -11.31 -3.79 12.31
CA GLU A 138 -11.89 -5.06 11.87
C GLU A 138 -10.92 -5.85 10.97
N LEU A 139 -10.20 -5.17 10.07
CA LEU A 139 -9.18 -5.77 9.20
C LEU A 139 -7.93 -6.20 9.97
N ILE A 140 -7.51 -5.44 11.00
CA ILE A 140 -6.46 -5.86 11.93
C ILE A 140 -6.90 -7.11 12.71
N LYS A 141 -8.14 -7.16 13.21
CA LYS A 141 -8.66 -8.36 13.91
C LYS A 141 -8.68 -9.59 13.01
N LYS A 142 -9.09 -9.45 11.74
CA LYS A 142 -9.03 -10.51 10.72
C LYS A 142 -7.61 -10.99 10.36
N ARG A 143 -6.56 -10.29 10.78
CA ARG A 143 -5.17 -10.73 10.64
C ARG A 143 -4.75 -11.69 11.77
N ALA A 144 -5.47 -11.66 12.90
CA ALA A 144 -5.15 -12.43 14.11
C ALA A 144 -5.91 -13.76 14.21
N GLU A 145 -6.86 -14.00 13.31
CA GLU A 145 -7.62 -15.25 13.13
C GLU A 145 -7.10 -16.02 11.92
#